data_AF-A0A453MLK3-F1
#
_entry.id   AF-A0A453MLK3-F1
#
_cell.length_a   1.000
_cell.length_b   1.000
_cell.length_c   1.000
_cell.angle_alpha   90.00
_cell.angle_beta   90.00
_cell.angle_gamma   90.00
#
_symmetry.space_group_name_H-M   'P 1'
#
loop_
_entity.id
_entity.type
_entity.pdbx_description
1 polymer ?
#
loop_
_entity_poly.entity_id
_entity_poly.type
_entity_poly.pdbx_seq_one_letter_code
_entity_poly.pdbx_strand_id
1 'polypeptide(L)'
;MGPIHTKLMTEGSTHFIALLEECNKIVPGAETLLLAAIAGSSVKCVKLLVEAGADVNDGLITPLVAAATNTACLKYLLEAGANPNVPDNFGRMPIEIAALDGSREDVEILFPVTYCIPTVHDWSIDGIIHHAKSASMKQGDHSNVRRMAELKSLAVNSLKRNDYFSAATLYSVAMKHDRHDATLLSNRSLCFLRMGDGHKALQDALACSEMRPGWPKGWYRLGAALMLLKV
;
A
#
# COMPACT_ATOMS: atom_id res chain seq x y z
N MET A 1 -21.09 -9.38 -37.38
CA MET A 1 -20.07 -8.40 -37.81
C MET A 1 -20.74 -7.03 -37.86
N GLY A 2 -20.80 -6.33 -36.72
CA GLY A 2 -21.57 -5.08 -36.58
C GLY A 2 -20.69 -3.81 -36.72
N PRO A 3 -21.30 -2.62 -36.83
CA PRO A 3 -20.65 -1.36 -37.24
C PRO A 3 -19.59 -0.80 -36.28
N ILE A 4 -19.30 -1.50 -35.18
CA ILE A 4 -18.30 -1.12 -34.16
C ILE A 4 -16.88 -1.52 -34.62
N HIS A 5 -16.76 -2.50 -35.51
CA HIS A 5 -15.47 -3.02 -35.96
C HIS A 5 -14.69 -2.09 -36.90
N THR A 6 -15.36 -1.13 -37.54
CA THR A 6 -14.79 -0.37 -38.67
C THR A 6 -14.41 1.07 -38.32
N LYS A 7 -14.69 1.54 -37.10
CA LYS A 7 -14.39 2.94 -36.70
C LYS A 7 -13.18 3.10 -35.77
N LEU A 8 -12.52 2.00 -35.40
CA LEU A 8 -11.37 1.99 -34.48
C LEU A 8 -10.03 1.62 -35.15
N MET A 9 -9.99 1.44 -36.48
CA MET A 9 -8.78 1.02 -37.18
C MET A 9 -7.88 2.15 -37.70
N THR A 10 -8.29 3.41 -37.69
CA THR A 10 -7.58 4.39 -38.52
C THR A 10 -6.42 5.14 -37.89
N GLU A 11 -6.38 5.49 -36.59
CA GLU A 11 -5.24 6.31 -36.12
C GLU A 11 -4.77 5.95 -34.69
N GLY A 12 -3.59 5.31 -34.60
CA GLY A 12 -2.76 5.23 -33.40
C GLY A 12 -2.86 3.99 -32.49
N SER A 13 -3.75 3.03 -32.75
CA SER A 13 -4.14 2.04 -31.73
C SER A 13 -3.84 0.57 -32.04
N THR A 14 -3.14 0.23 -33.13
CA THR A 14 -2.83 -1.19 -33.41
C THR A 14 -1.72 -1.75 -32.50
N HIS A 15 -0.73 -0.94 -32.11
CA HIS A 15 0.33 -1.39 -31.18
C HIS A 15 -0.14 -1.44 -29.72
N PHE A 16 -1.04 -0.54 -29.32
CA PHE A 16 -1.55 -0.45 -27.95
C PHE A 16 -2.64 -1.49 -27.66
N ILE A 17 -3.49 -1.81 -28.64
CA ILE A 17 -4.50 -2.87 -28.53
C ILE A 17 -3.84 -4.27 -28.56
N ALA A 18 -2.78 -4.45 -29.35
CA ALA A 18 -1.97 -5.69 -29.30
C ALA A 18 -1.32 -5.88 -27.92
N LEU A 19 -0.80 -4.80 -27.31
CA LEU A 19 -0.29 -4.79 -25.94
C LEU A 19 -1.39 -5.12 -24.91
N LEU A 20 -2.63 -4.69 -25.13
CA LEU A 20 -3.77 -4.99 -24.25
C LEU A 20 -4.27 -6.43 -24.40
N GLU A 21 -4.32 -6.99 -25.61
CA GLU A 21 -4.66 -8.41 -25.83
C GLU A 21 -3.59 -9.36 -25.28
N GLU A 22 -2.31 -8.98 -25.34
CA GLU A 22 -1.18 -9.75 -24.81
C GLU A 22 -1.13 -9.69 -23.27
N CYS A 23 -1.48 -8.54 -22.67
CA CYS A 23 -1.63 -8.39 -21.21
C CYS A 23 -2.82 -9.17 -20.63
N ASN A 24 -3.85 -9.46 -21.43
CA ASN A 24 -5.08 -10.12 -20.96
C ASN A 24 -4.96 -11.65 -20.80
N LYS A 25 -3.78 -12.25 -21.03
CA LYS A 25 -3.62 -13.71 -20.86
C LYS A 25 -2.67 -14.18 -19.77
N ILE A 26 -1.60 -13.49 -19.40
CA ILE A 26 -0.71 -13.99 -18.32
C ILE A 26 0.07 -12.85 -17.64
N VAL A 27 -0.57 -12.00 -16.83
CA VAL A 27 0.15 -11.16 -15.86
C VAL A 27 -0.58 -11.14 -14.52
N PRO A 28 0.03 -11.65 -13.43
CA PRO A 28 -0.36 -11.23 -12.09
C PRO A 28 -0.08 -9.72 -11.99
N GLY A 29 -1.11 -8.87 -12.19
CA GLY A 29 -0.91 -7.40 -12.21
C GLY A 29 -1.91 -6.54 -12.99
N ALA A 30 -3.07 -7.05 -13.41
CA ALA A 30 -4.12 -6.20 -14.00
C ALA A 30 -4.61 -5.11 -13.03
N GLU A 31 -4.72 -5.44 -11.73
CA GLU A 31 -4.91 -4.49 -10.63
C GLU A 31 -3.85 -3.38 -10.64
N THR A 32 -2.58 -3.74 -10.83
CA THR A 32 -1.44 -2.82 -10.86
C THR A 32 -1.54 -1.81 -12.00
N LEU A 33 -2.10 -2.18 -13.16
CA LEU A 33 -2.21 -1.30 -14.33
C LEU A 33 -3.31 -0.25 -14.16
N LEU A 34 -4.49 -0.65 -13.67
CA LEU A 34 -5.59 0.29 -13.40
C LEU A 34 -5.19 1.29 -12.30
N LEU A 35 -4.56 0.80 -11.22
CA LEU A 35 -4.05 1.66 -10.15
C LEU A 35 -2.94 2.60 -10.64
N ALA A 36 -2.03 2.15 -11.50
CA ALA A 36 -1.00 3.01 -12.09
C ALA A 36 -1.60 4.10 -12.99
N ALA A 37 -2.65 3.80 -13.76
CA ALA A 37 -3.35 4.78 -14.57
C ALA A 37 -4.04 5.86 -13.73
N ILE A 38 -4.64 5.46 -12.59
CA ILE A 38 -5.26 6.36 -11.62
C ILE A 38 -4.20 7.24 -10.94
N ALA A 39 -3.10 6.64 -10.48
CA ALA A 39 -1.98 7.36 -9.86
C ALA A 39 -1.31 8.36 -10.84
N GLY A 40 -1.27 8.01 -12.12
CA GLY A 40 -0.84 8.90 -13.21
C GLY A 40 -1.89 9.92 -13.65
N SER A 41 -3.07 9.95 -13.01
CA SER A 41 -4.19 10.83 -13.32
C SER A 41 -4.69 10.75 -14.77
N SER A 42 -4.46 9.63 -15.45
CA SER A 42 -4.82 9.45 -16.85
C SER A 42 -6.21 8.83 -16.99
N VAL A 43 -7.24 9.67 -16.97
CA VAL A 43 -8.64 9.25 -17.18
C VAL A 43 -8.80 8.46 -18.48
N LYS A 44 -8.08 8.83 -19.54
CA LYS A 44 -8.11 8.12 -20.83
C LYS A 44 -7.62 6.67 -20.69
N CYS A 45 -6.53 6.44 -19.95
CA CYS A 45 -6.03 5.09 -19.71
C CYS A 45 -6.97 4.31 -18.80
N VAL A 46 -7.53 4.94 -17.76
CA VAL A 46 -8.53 4.32 -16.88
C VAL A 46 -9.74 3.85 -17.71
N LYS A 47 -10.28 4.70 -18.58
CA LYS A 47 -11.38 4.36 -19.50
C LYS A 47 -11.08 3.16 -20.36
N LEU A 48 -9.94 3.18 -21.06
CA LEU A 48 -9.53 2.09 -21.94
C LEU A 48 -9.34 0.76 -21.19
N LEU A 49 -8.78 0.80 -19.97
CA LEU A 49 -8.57 -0.40 -19.16
C LEU A 49 -9.88 -1.00 -18.65
N VAL A 50 -10.81 -0.15 -18.19
CA VAL A 50 -12.15 -0.59 -17.77
C VAL A 50 -12.94 -1.14 -18.96
N GLU A 51 -12.89 -0.48 -20.12
CA GLU A 51 -13.49 -0.98 -21.38
C GLU A 51 -12.87 -2.31 -21.84
N ALA A 52 -11.59 -2.55 -21.54
CA ALA A 52 -10.90 -3.82 -21.79
C ALA A 52 -11.25 -4.93 -20.77
N GLY A 53 -12.09 -4.64 -19.77
CA GLY A 53 -12.58 -5.61 -18.78
C GLY A 53 -11.82 -5.61 -17.45
N ALA A 54 -11.03 -4.57 -17.13
CA ALA A 54 -10.47 -4.42 -15.80
C ALA A 54 -11.58 -4.26 -14.74
N ASP A 55 -11.51 -5.03 -13.66
CA ASP A 55 -12.48 -4.95 -12.57
C ASP A 55 -12.26 -3.67 -11.75
N VAL A 56 -13.31 -2.85 -11.66
CA VAL A 56 -13.31 -1.56 -10.95
C VAL A 56 -13.39 -1.70 -9.42
N ASN A 57 -13.60 -2.92 -8.92
CA ASN A 57 -13.69 -3.25 -7.50
C ASN A 57 -12.58 -4.18 -7.02
N ASP A 58 -11.80 -4.77 -7.93
CA ASP A 58 -10.75 -5.72 -7.56
C ASP A 58 -9.53 -5.02 -6.97
N GLY A 59 -8.87 -5.73 -6.06
CA GLY A 59 -7.61 -5.33 -5.48
C GLY A 59 -7.58 -5.04 -3.98
N LEU A 60 -6.35 -5.03 -3.44
CA LEU A 60 -6.07 -4.69 -2.04
C LEU A 60 -6.33 -3.22 -1.72
N ILE A 61 -6.16 -2.36 -2.73
CA ILE A 61 -6.61 -0.97 -2.70
C ILE A 61 -7.59 -0.87 -3.85
N THR A 62 -8.86 -0.61 -3.55
CA THR A 62 -9.85 -0.51 -4.63
C THR A 62 -9.52 0.70 -5.51
N PRO A 63 -9.78 0.60 -6.84
CA PRO A 63 -9.61 1.71 -7.76
C PRO A 63 -10.24 3.01 -7.27
N LEU A 64 -11.40 2.92 -6.62
CA LEU A 64 -12.11 4.09 -6.10
C LEU A 64 -11.41 4.72 -4.89
N VAL A 65 -10.82 3.94 -3.99
CA VAL A 65 -9.96 4.47 -2.91
C VAL A 65 -8.76 5.19 -3.49
N ALA A 66 -8.11 4.62 -4.51
CA ALA A 66 -6.97 5.25 -5.18
C ALA A 66 -7.35 6.54 -5.93
N ALA A 67 -8.59 6.63 -6.41
CA ALA A 67 -9.11 7.80 -7.11
C ALA A 67 -9.68 8.89 -6.19
N ALA A 68 -9.74 8.68 -4.87
CA ALA A 68 -10.29 9.65 -3.90
C ALA A 68 -9.48 10.96 -3.77
N THR A 69 -8.39 11.10 -4.53
CA THR A 69 -7.59 12.33 -4.70
C THR A 69 -7.56 12.79 -6.17
N ASN A 70 -8.42 12.21 -7.03
CA ASN A 70 -8.55 12.52 -8.45
C ASN A 70 -10.02 12.46 -8.87
N THR A 71 -10.67 13.62 -8.81
CA THR A 71 -12.09 13.80 -9.13
C THR A 71 -12.52 13.23 -10.48
N ALA A 72 -11.69 13.36 -11.51
CA ALA A 72 -12.07 12.91 -12.85
C ALA A 72 -12.05 11.37 -12.96
N CYS A 73 -11.08 10.70 -12.35
CA CYS A 73 -11.05 9.24 -12.27
C CYS A 73 -12.17 8.73 -11.35
N LEU A 74 -12.40 9.42 -10.22
CA LEU A 74 -13.43 9.08 -9.25
C LEU A 74 -14.83 9.08 -9.88
N LYS A 75 -15.21 10.15 -10.59
CA LYS A 75 -16.49 10.24 -11.31
C LYS A 75 -16.66 9.07 -12.28
N TYR A 76 -15.65 8.80 -13.11
CA TYR A 76 -15.73 7.74 -14.09
C TYR A 76 -15.81 6.33 -13.46
N LEU A 77 -15.05 6.06 -12.39
CA LEU A 77 -15.11 4.77 -11.71
C LEU A 77 -16.47 4.52 -11.06
N LEU A 78 -17.11 5.56 -10.50
CA LEU A 78 -18.48 5.47 -10.00
C LEU A 78 -19.47 5.18 -11.14
N GLU A 79 -19.35 5.86 -12.28
CA GLU A 79 -20.14 5.57 -13.48
C GLU A 79 -19.95 4.13 -13.97
N ALA A 80 -18.74 3.59 -13.82
CA ALA A 80 -18.39 2.21 -14.17
C ALA A 80 -18.80 1.16 -13.12
N GLY A 81 -19.46 1.56 -12.02
CA GLY A 81 -19.98 0.63 -11.00
C GLY A 81 -19.01 0.29 -9.88
N ALA A 82 -17.99 1.13 -9.63
CA ALA A 82 -17.14 0.98 -8.46
C ALA A 82 -17.95 1.20 -7.16
N ASN A 83 -17.72 0.35 -6.16
CA ASN A 83 -18.43 0.36 -4.89
C ASN A 83 -17.82 1.41 -3.93
N PRO A 84 -18.55 2.47 -3.56
CA PRO A 84 -18.07 3.54 -2.67
C PRO A 84 -17.98 3.12 -1.20
N ASN A 85 -18.40 1.91 -0.85
CA ASN A 85 -18.46 1.43 0.53
C ASN A 85 -17.37 0.38 0.85
N VAL A 86 -16.35 0.22 -0.01
CA VAL A 86 -15.21 -0.66 0.27
C VAL A 86 -14.10 0.16 0.96
N PRO A 87 -13.78 -0.10 2.23
CA PRO A 87 -12.77 0.66 2.94
C PRO A 87 -11.34 0.26 2.52
N ASP A 88 -10.40 1.17 2.77
CA ASP A 88 -8.97 0.90 2.64
C ASP A 88 -8.44 -0.01 3.77
N ASN A 89 -7.14 -0.32 3.74
CA ASN A 89 -6.49 -1.16 4.76
C ASN A 89 -6.51 -0.55 6.18
N PHE A 90 -6.84 0.75 6.31
CA PHE A 90 -7.01 1.43 7.59
C PHE A 90 -8.47 1.45 8.06
N GLY A 91 -9.40 0.88 7.28
CA GLY A 91 -10.83 0.89 7.58
C GLY A 91 -11.52 2.18 7.18
N ARG A 92 -10.87 3.04 6.39
CA ARG A 92 -11.43 4.33 5.96
C ARG A 92 -12.17 4.15 4.65
N MET A 93 -13.39 4.67 4.57
CA MET A 93 -14.14 4.64 3.31
C MET A 93 -13.63 5.71 2.33
N PRO A 94 -13.83 5.56 1.01
CA PRO A 94 -13.44 6.55 0.00
C PRO A 94 -13.81 8.00 0.35
N ILE A 95 -15.00 8.21 0.94
CA ILE A 95 -15.48 9.56 1.33
C ILE A 95 -14.65 10.18 2.46
N GLU A 96 -14.11 9.37 3.37
CA GLU A 96 -13.23 9.83 4.44
C GLU A 96 -11.84 10.17 3.89
N ILE A 97 -11.37 9.45 2.85
CA ILE A 97 -10.12 9.77 2.15
C ILE A 97 -10.24 11.12 1.42
N ALA A 98 -11.32 11.33 0.67
CA ALA A 98 -11.60 12.61 0.02
C ALA A 98 -11.65 13.77 1.03
N ALA A 99 -12.28 13.54 2.18
CA ALA A 99 -12.36 14.51 3.27
C ALA A 99 -10.98 14.80 3.91
N LEU A 100 -10.12 13.78 4.05
CA LEU A 100 -8.75 13.92 4.55
C LEU A 100 -7.83 14.67 3.57
N ASP A 101 -8.02 14.46 2.27
CA ASP A 101 -7.33 15.18 1.20
C ASP A 101 -7.76 16.65 1.12
N GLY A 102 -8.93 16.97 1.68
CA GLY A 102 -9.53 18.31 1.64
C GLY A 102 -10.34 18.58 0.37
N SER A 103 -10.62 17.54 -0.42
CA SER A 103 -11.40 17.63 -1.65
C SER A 103 -12.89 17.63 -1.34
N ARG A 104 -13.46 18.82 -1.09
CA ARG A 104 -14.91 18.97 -0.85
C ARG A 104 -15.74 18.44 -2.01
N GLU A 105 -15.32 18.68 -3.25
CA GLU A 105 -16.03 18.22 -4.44
C GLU A 105 -16.16 16.68 -4.43
N ASP A 106 -15.09 15.95 -4.09
CA ASP A 106 -15.14 14.49 -4.03
C ASP A 106 -16.03 13.99 -2.87
N VAL A 107 -16.06 14.71 -1.74
CA VAL A 107 -17.03 14.41 -0.67
C VAL A 107 -18.46 14.59 -1.16
N GLU A 108 -18.75 15.67 -1.88
CA GLU A 108 -20.09 15.94 -2.44
C GLU A 108 -20.52 14.87 -3.45
N ILE A 109 -19.59 14.38 -4.27
CA ILE A 109 -19.85 13.30 -5.24
C ILE A 109 -20.13 11.97 -4.54
N LEU A 110 -19.37 11.65 -3.50
CA LEU A 110 -19.49 10.37 -2.78
C LEU A 110 -20.66 10.34 -1.80
N PHE A 111 -21.04 11.47 -1.22
CA PHE A 111 -22.09 11.58 -0.20
C PHE A 111 -23.41 10.86 -0.56
N PRO A 112 -24.02 11.06 -1.75
CA PRO A 112 -25.29 10.42 -2.07
C PRO A 112 -25.19 8.91 -2.33
N VAL A 113 -23.99 8.38 -2.59
CA VAL A 113 -23.75 6.97 -2.94
C VAL A 113 -23.12 6.16 -1.80
N THR A 114 -22.83 6.81 -0.67
CA THR A 114 -22.11 6.22 0.46
C THR A 114 -23.05 5.99 1.66
N TYR A 115 -22.91 4.85 2.33
CA TYR A 115 -23.67 4.56 3.53
C TYR A 115 -23.19 5.41 4.71
N CYS A 116 -24.12 5.75 5.60
CA CYS A 116 -23.80 6.47 6.83
C CYS A 116 -22.76 5.71 7.64
N ILE A 117 -21.64 6.38 7.93
CA ILE A 117 -20.55 5.82 8.72
C ILE A 117 -20.91 5.99 10.20
N PRO A 118 -21.04 4.90 10.99
CA PRO A 118 -21.49 5.00 12.37
C PRO A 118 -20.61 5.87 13.30
N THR A 119 -19.33 6.06 12.97
CA THR A 119 -18.39 6.89 13.73
C THR A 119 -18.57 8.39 13.47
N VAL A 120 -19.30 8.78 12.43
CA VAL A 120 -19.56 10.16 12.06
C VAL A 120 -20.90 10.60 12.67
N HIS A 121 -20.84 11.38 13.74
CA HIS A 121 -22.06 11.82 14.46
C HIS A 121 -22.90 12.84 13.67
N ASP A 122 -22.25 13.70 12.88
CA ASP A 122 -22.89 14.67 11.99
C ASP A 122 -22.75 14.18 10.56
N TRP A 123 -23.78 13.46 10.06
CA TRP A 123 -23.80 12.94 8.69
C TRP A 123 -24.22 14.00 7.67
N SER A 124 -23.41 15.04 7.58
CA SER A 124 -23.46 16.08 6.56
C SER A 124 -22.09 16.18 5.88
N ILE A 125 -22.01 16.85 4.73
CA ILE A 125 -20.72 17.09 4.05
C ILE A 125 -19.73 17.77 5.01
N ASP A 126 -20.19 18.79 5.73
CA ASP A 126 -19.37 19.52 6.70
C ASP A 126 -19.00 18.67 7.91
N GLY A 127 -19.94 17.86 8.41
CA GLY A 127 -19.71 16.94 9.52
C GLY A 127 -18.70 15.84 9.19
N ILE A 128 -18.72 15.29 7.97
CA ILE A 128 -17.74 14.32 7.48
C ILE A 128 -16.36 14.97 7.36
N ILE A 129 -16.26 16.17 6.77
CA ILE A 129 -15.00 16.91 6.65
C ILE A 129 -14.42 17.22 8.03
N HIS A 130 -15.26 17.65 8.98
CA HIS A 130 -14.84 17.91 10.35
C HIS A 130 -14.40 16.63 11.07
N HIS A 131 -15.15 15.53 10.91
CA HIS A 131 -14.80 14.23 11.45
C HIS A 131 -13.42 13.77 10.97
N ALA A 132 -13.17 13.80 9.66
CA ALA A 132 -11.91 13.41 9.04
C ALA A 132 -10.71 14.20 9.60
N LYS A 133 -10.84 15.52 9.75
CA LYS A 133 -9.80 16.38 10.38
C LYS A 133 -9.51 15.95 11.82
N SER A 134 -10.56 15.71 12.61
CA SER A 134 -10.41 15.26 14.00
C SER A 134 -9.82 13.85 14.10
N ALA A 135 -10.16 12.97 13.15
CA ALA A 135 -9.64 11.62 13.05
C ALA A 135 -8.16 11.64 12.67
N SER A 136 -7.72 12.48 11.74
CA SER A 136 -6.30 12.65 11.37
C SER A 136 -5.42 13.00 12.58
N MET A 137 -5.90 13.87 13.46
CA MET A 137 -5.21 14.25 14.70
C MET A 137 -5.09 13.09 15.70
N LYS A 138 -6.03 12.14 15.71
CA LYS A 138 -6.02 10.95 16.59
C LYS A 138 -5.34 9.73 15.95
N GLN A 139 -5.37 9.64 14.61
CA GLN A 139 -4.87 8.51 13.81
C GLN A 139 -3.36 8.56 13.58
N GLY A 140 -2.71 9.73 13.64
CA GLY A 140 -1.25 9.83 13.49
C GLY A 140 -0.46 8.96 14.47
N ASP A 141 -0.99 8.70 15.66
CA ASP A 141 -0.34 7.87 16.68
C ASP A 141 -0.76 6.38 16.57
N HIS A 142 -2.06 6.10 16.46
CA HIS A 142 -2.57 4.73 16.34
C HIS A 142 -2.23 4.02 15.01
N SER A 143 -2.18 4.75 13.89
CA SER A 143 -1.83 4.17 12.58
C SER A 143 -0.37 3.74 12.52
N ASN A 144 0.54 4.51 13.14
CA ASN A 144 1.94 4.14 13.27
C ASN A 144 2.12 2.89 14.13
N VAL A 145 1.41 2.78 15.25
CA VAL A 145 1.45 1.60 16.12
C VAL A 145 0.89 0.36 15.40
N ARG A 146 -0.24 0.48 14.70
CA ARG A 146 -0.84 -0.64 13.93
C ARG A 146 0.05 -1.08 12.77
N ARG A 147 0.53 -0.14 11.95
CA ARG A 147 1.45 -0.41 10.83
C ARG A 147 2.75 -1.06 11.32
N MET A 148 3.27 -0.59 12.45
CA MET A 148 4.44 -1.20 13.09
C MET A 148 4.17 -2.66 13.50
N ALA A 149 3.02 -2.93 14.13
CA ALA A 149 2.66 -4.29 14.54
C ALA A 149 2.51 -5.24 13.34
N GLU A 150 1.91 -4.77 12.24
CA GLU A 150 1.77 -5.51 10.99
C GLU A 150 3.13 -5.80 10.34
N LEU A 151 4.02 -4.79 10.23
CA LEU A 151 5.38 -4.96 9.71
C LEU A 151 6.19 -5.97 10.55
N LYS A 152 6.11 -5.88 11.88
CA LYS A 152 6.76 -6.82 12.80
C LYS A 152 6.22 -8.25 12.59
N SER A 153 4.90 -8.40 12.47
CA SER A 153 4.25 -9.71 12.24
C SER A 153 4.69 -10.34 10.91
N LEU A 154 4.68 -9.58 9.82
CA LEU A 154 5.13 -10.03 8.50
C LEU A 154 6.61 -10.44 8.54
N ALA A 155 7.48 -9.64 9.18
CA ALA A 155 8.90 -9.96 9.30
C ALA A 155 9.15 -11.27 10.07
N VAL A 156 8.39 -11.52 11.14
CA VAL A 156 8.45 -12.77 11.91
C VAL A 156 7.97 -13.96 11.06
N ASN A 157 6.93 -13.79 10.24
CA ASN A 157 6.46 -14.84 9.36
C ASN A 157 7.45 -15.16 8.22
N SER A 158 8.09 -14.15 7.64
CA SER A 158 9.18 -14.33 6.67
C SER A 158 10.36 -15.09 7.28
N LEU A 159 10.76 -14.76 8.51
CA LEU A 159 11.77 -15.52 9.25
C LEU A 159 11.40 -17.00 9.42
N LYS A 160 10.14 -17.31 9.78
CA LYS A 160 9.67 -18.70 9.91
C LYS A 160 9.75 -19.48 8.59
N ARG A 161 9.64 -18.78 7.46
CA ARG A 161 9.74 -19.34 6.11
C ARG A 161 11.18 -19.39 5.57
N ASN A 162 12.17 -19.01 6.39
CA ASN A 162 13.57 -18.83 5.97
C ASN A 162 13.77 -17.80 4.85
N ASP A 163 12.81 -16.91 4.63
CA ASP A 163 12.94 -15.80 3.68
C ASP A 163 13.62 -14.61 4.37
N TYR A 164 14.94 -14.70 4.48
CA TYR A 164 15.76 -13.75 5.21
C TYR A 164 15.85 -12.38 4.53
N PHE A 165 15.77 -12.35 3.19
CA PHE A 165 15.82 -11.10 2.42
C PHE A 165 14.55 -10.25 2.66
N SER A 166 13.38 -10.87 2.53
CA SER A 166 12.12 -10.16 2.80
C SER A 166 12.02 -9.74 4.27
N ALA A 167 12.43 -10.62 5.20
CA ALA A 167 12.46 -10.29 6.62
C ALA A 167 13.37 -9.07 6.90
N ALA A 168 14.59 -9.04 6.36
CA ALA A 168 15.51 -7.92 6.56
C ALA A 168 14.96 -6.60 6.00
N THR A 169 14.28 -6.66 4.86
CA THR A 169 13.62 -5.50 4.25
C THR A 169 12.51 -4.97 5.13
N LEU A 170 11.63 -5.85 5.64
CA LEU A 170 10.54 -5.47 6.53
C LEU A 170 11.04 -4.87 7.85
N TYR A 171 12.10 -5.43 8.44
CA TYR A 171 12.74 -4.84 9.62
C TYR A 171 13.32 -3.45 9.31
N SER A 172 13.93 -3.26 8.14
CA SER A 172 14.46 -1.96 7.73
C SER A 172 13.37 -0.90 7.58
N VAL A 173 12.21 -1.29 7.05
CA VAL A 173 11.03 -0.41 6.97
C VAL A 173 10.50 -0.11 8.37
N ALA A 174 10.36 -1.11 9.24
CA ALA A 174 9.91 -0.93 10.62
C ALA A 174 10.82 0.04 11.41
N MET A 175 12.14 -0.07 11.25
CA MET A 175 13.10 0.80 11.92
C MET A 175 13.03 2.27 11.52
N LYS A 176 12.47 2.61 10.35
CA LYS A 176 12.22 4.02 10.00
C LYS A 176 11.22 4.69 10.94
N HIS A 177 10.33 3.89 11.52
CA HIS A 177 9.27 4.33 12.43
C HIS A 177 9.72 4.24 13.90
N ASP A 178 10.46 3.20 14.28
CA ASP A 178 11.07 3.06 15.61
C ASP A 178 12.54 2.67 15.49
N ARG A 179 13.40 3.69 15.49
CA ARG A 179 14.85 3.52 15.39
C ARG A 179 15.51 3.00 16.67
N HIS A 180 14.76 2.94 17.79
CA HIS A 180 15.29 2.57 19.10
C HIS A 180 14.81 1.19 19.59
N ASP A 181 14.20 0.39 18.72
CA ASP A 181 13.86 -1.00 19.04
C ASP A 181 15.05 -1.95 18.76
N ALA A 182 15.82 -2.25 19.80
CA ALA A 182 16.95 -3.18 19.74
C ALA A 182 16.56 -4.58 19.22
N THR A 183 15.29 -4.99 19.33
CA THR A 183 14.86 -6.31 18.85
C THR A 183 14.82 -6.40 17.33
N LEU A 184 14.50 -5.29 16.65
CA LEU A 184 14.50 -5.21 15.19
C LEU A 184 15.93 -5.32 14.65
N LEU A 185 16.88 -4.62 15.28
CA LEU A 185 18.31 -4.72 14.97
C LEU A 185 18.83 -6.15 15.17
N SER A 186 18.53 -6.78 16.30
CA SER A 186 18.96 -8.16 16.58
C SER A 186 18.40 -9.19 15.57
N ASN A 187 17.15 -9.02 15.16
CA ASN A 187 16.51 -9.92 14.20
C ASN A 187 16.94 -9.65 12.76
N ARG A 188 17.22 -8.40 12.39
CA ARG A 188 17.80 -8.07 11.07
C ARG A 188 19.25 -8.52 10.95
N SER A 189 20.04 -8.38 12.01
CA SER A 189 21.38 -8.98 12.11
C SER A 189 21.35 -10.50 11.87
N LEU A 190 20.37 -11.21 12.45
CA LEU A 190 20.18 -12.63 12.16
C LEU A 190 19.93 -12.91 10.67
N CYS A 191 19.10 -12.09 10.02
CA CYS A 191 18.82 -12.26 8.59
C CYS A 191 20.11 -12.14 7.77
N PHE A 192 20.92 -11.11 8.05
CA PHE A 192 22.20 -10.92 7.37
C PHE A 192 23.20 -12.05 7.63
N LEU A 193 23.27 -12.57 8.86
CA LEU A 193 24.08 -13.77 9.16
C LEU A 193 23.66 -14.97 8.31
N ARG A 194 22.35 -15.18 8.14
CA ARG A 194 21.81 -16.28 7.33
C ARG A 194 22.01 -16.09 5.84
N MET A 195 22.14 -14.83 5.40
CA MET A 195 22.48 -14.48 4.02
C MET A 195 24.00 -14.47 3.74
N GLY A 196 24.85 -14.66 4.76
CA GLY A 196 26.31 -14.59 4.61
C GLY A 196 26.88 -13.16 4.59
N ASP A 197 26.07 -12.13 4.85
CA ASP A 197 26.52 -10.73 4.89
C ASP A 197 27.02 -10.36 6.29
N GLY A 198 28.26 -10.75 6.58
CA GLY A 198 28.88 -10.54 7.90
C GLY A 198 29.03 -9.06 8.29
N HIS A 199 29.24 -8.16 7.32
CA HIS A 199 29.42 -6.73 7.60
C HIS A 199 28.12 -6.07 8.06
N LYS A 200 27.01 -6.30 7.35
CA LYS A 200 25.70 -5.77 7.79
C LYS A 200 25.24 -6.41 9.09
N ALA A 201 25.51 -7.71 9.25
CA ALA A 201 25.22 -8.42 10.49
C ALA A 201 25.95 -7.82 11.70
N LEU A 202 27.24 -7.47 11.52
CA LEU A 202 28.08 -6.86 12.54
C LEU A 202 27.56 -5.48 12.94
N GLN A 203 27.23 -4.64 11.96
CA GLN A 203 26.71 -3.29 12.20
C GLN A 203 25.44 -3.31 13.07
N ASP A 204 24.47 -4.14 12.71
CA ASP A 204 23.21 -4.27 13.46
C ASP A 204 23.44 -4.89 14.86
N ALA A 205 24.35 -5.85 14.98
CA ALA A 205 24.65 -6.50 16.26
C ALA A 205 25.35 -5.56 17.24
N LEU A 206 26.26 -4.71 16.77
CA LEU A 206 26.92 -3.67 17.56
C LEU A 206 25.88 -2.68 18.09
N ALA A 207 25.09 -2.08 17.20
CA ALA A 207 24.04 -1.13 17.58
C ALA A 207 23.05 -1.73 18.59
N CYS A 208 22.62 -2.98 18.37
CA CYS A 208 21.76 -3.70 19.30
C CYS A 208 22.41 -3.88 20.70
N SER A 209 23.71 -4.20 20.74
CA SER A 209 24.42 -4.47 22.00
C SER A 209 24.72 -3.18 22.77
N GLU A 210 24.97 -2.07 22.07
CA GLU A 210 25.10 -0.74 22.67
C GLU A 210 23.77 -0.28 23.29
N MET A 211 22.65 -0.51 22.60
CA MET A 211 21.32 -0.13 23.09
C MET A 211 20.87 -0.97 24.29
N ARG A 212 21.27 -2.25 24.35
CA ARG A 212 20.95 -3.15 25.48
C ARG A 212 22.18 -3.95 25.91
N PRO A 213 23.13 -3.36 26.67
CA PRO A 213 24.37 -4.01 27.07
C PRO A 213 24.16 -5.28 27.91
N GLY A 214 23.05 -5.36 28.65
CA GLY A 214 22.68 -6.54 29.44
C GLY A 214 21.91 -7.63 28.68
N TRP A 215 21.74 -7.53 27.36
CA TRP A 215 20.93 -8.47 26.59
C TRP A 215 21.79 -9.54 25.89
N PRO A 216 21.84 -10.80 26.37
CA PRO A 216 22.77 -11.82 25.86
C PRO A 216 22.59 -12.13 24.38
N LYS A 217 21.35 -11.98 23.86
CA LYS A 217 21.05 -12.22 22.45
C LYS A 217 21.78 -11.23 21.52
N GLY A 218 21.98 -9.98 21.94
CA GLY A 218 22.73 -8.98 21.17
C GLY A 218 24.20 -9.40 21.01
N TRP A 219 24.86 -9.71 22.12
CA TRP A 219 26.24 -10.19 22.15
C TRP A 219 26.45 -11.50 21.39
N TYR A 220 25.49 -12.42 21.45
CA TYR A 220 25.53 -13.64 20.64
C TYR A 220 25.56 -13.32 19.12
N ARG A 221 24.71 -12.39 18.65
CA ARG A 221 24.72 -11.96 17.25
C ARG A 221 26.04 -11.30 16.87
N LEU A 222 26.61 -10.52 17.79
CA LEU A 222 27.90 -9.87 17.58
C LEU A 222 29.03 -10.88 17.38
N GLY A 223 29.12 -11.87 18.27
CA GLY A 223 30.08 -12.96 18.16
C GLY A 223 29.94 -13.73 16.85
N ALA A 224 28.70 -14.08 16.46
CA ALA A 224 28.43 -14.78 15.21
C ALA A 224 28.84 -13.96 13.97
N ALA A 225 28.61 -12.65 13.97
CA ALA A 225 29.02 -11.78 12.87
C ALA A 225 30.55 -11.67 12.76
N LEU A 226 31.25 -11.52 13.89
CA LEU A 226 32.71 -11.51 13.91
C LEU A 226 33.30 -12.84 13.44
N MET A 227 32.70 -13.98 13.79
CA MET A 227 33.15 -15.28 13.29
C MET A 227 33.01 -15.40 11.77
N LEU A 228 31.90 -14.92 11.21
CA LEU A 228 31.64 -14.95 9.76
C LEU A 228 32.64 -14.09 8.97
N LEU A 229 33.14 -13.00 9.57
CA LEU A 229 34.12 -12.10 8.96
C LEU A 229 35.58 -12.53 9.14
N LYS A 230 35.85 -13.57 9.93
CA LYS A 230 37.19 -14.12 10.16
C LYS A 230 37.59 -15.21 9.15
N VAL A 231 36.94 -15.22 7.98
CA VAL A 231 37.24 -16.15 6.88
C VAL A 231 38.10 -15.45 5.84
#